data_AF-A0A9J6FZS4-F1
#
_entry.id   AF-A0A9J6FZS4-F1
#
_cell.length_a   1.000
_cell.length_b   1.000
_cell.length_c   1.000
_cell.angle_alpha   90.00
_cell.angle_beta   90.00
_cell.angle_gamma   90.00
#
_symmetry.space_group_name_H-M   'P 1'
#
loop_
_entity.id
_entity.type
_entity.pdbx_description
1 polymer ?
#
loop_
_entity_poly.entity_id
_entity_poly.type
_entity_poly.pdbx_seq_one_letter_code
_entity_poly.pdbx_strand_id
1 'polypeptide(L)'
;MGADTIESLIDIPDWIKWMKERLSVSSFGEDLMDDTESFQSQMERNFQERVIDLFEHEYYELVITSTTLTFLTCLLGMLLNSPLPTKTRSDCLLVIEGTYITLFAAEITTMITAYGHRFVRLDNYNKLDLVLVATCIAVFVVQFTVYFVITDQKTYQTWLTSFFILVMSVRLVHAVKYIQLVQNWFLGVLHRYLDKTIYSAYETSLAIITGEEEVQQNVMTYVKDPEIAKDTRGRATNNRLIVLRNLVEIQSRFPGIAVAFKSRQAGQTILNDVSAHLAEMQRDGFFTEEQHRELYQMLKDQMMGIICAPNSLPASYKPIAVLRVIPWIGSDSVRQFLAVPSTLF
;
A
#
# COMPACT_ATOMS: atom_id res chain seq x y z
N MET A 1 48.07 52.74 -13.74
CA MET A 1 49.09 52.70 -14.83
C MET A 1 49.38 51.24 -15.08
N GLY A 2 49.04 50.59 -16.18
CA GLY A 2 48.31 50.92 -17.39
C GLY A 2 48.25 49.61 -18.18
N ALA A 3 47.04 49.13 -18.49
CA ALA A 3 46.81 47.98 -19.36
C ALA A 3 45.57 48.20 -20.27
N ASP A 4 44.71 49.17 -19.93
CA ASP A 4 43.50 49.49 -20.70
C ASP A 4 43.74 50.45 -21.88
N THR A 5 44.99 50.66 -22.30
CA THR A 5 45.34 51.63 -23.34
C THR A 5 46.00 51.02 -24.58
N ILE A 6 46.00 49.69 -24.71
CA ILE A 6 46.62 49.00 -25.86
C ILE A 6 45.58 48.37 -26.82
N GLU A 7 44.33 48.18 -26.42
CA GLU A 7 43.29 47.64 -27.32
C GLU A 7 42.67 48.66 -28.29
N SER A 8 42.97 49.96 -28.19
CA SER A 8 42.40 51.00 -29.06
C SER A 8 43.18 51.29 -30.34
N LEU A 9 44.24 50.52 -30.67
CA LEU A 9 45.17 50.86 -31.74
C LEU A 9 45.45 49.76 -32.76
N ILE A 10 44.58 48.76 -32.87
CA ILE A 10 44.63 47.80 -33.98
C ILE A 10 43.27 47.84 -34.65
N ASP A 11 43.21 48.55 -35.78
CA ASP A 11 42.08 48.56 -36.69
C ASP A 11 41.97 47.14 -37.28
N ILE A 12 41.13 46.31 -36.67
CA ILE A 12 40.89 44.93 -37.13
C ILE A 12 40.22 45.06 -38.50
N PRO A 13 40.85 44.54 -39.58
CA PRO A 13 40.29 44.66 -40.92
C PRO A 13 38.87 44.09 -40.99
N ASP A 14 37.97 44.78 -41.71
CA ASP A 14 36.55 44.41 -41.82
C ASP A 14 36.32 42.94 -42.25
N TRP A 15 37.27 42.34 -42.99
CA TRP A 15 37.19 40.93 -43.38
C TRP A 15 37.32 39.95 -42.21
N ILE A 16 38.02 40.31 -41.13
CA ILE A 16 38.09 39.50 -39.90
C ILE A 16 36.78 39.61 -39.12
N LYS A 17 36.18 40.79 -39.06
CA LYS A 17 34.86 41.01 -38.42
C LYS A 17 33.77 40.22 -39.14
N TRP A 18 33.78 40.24 -40.48
CA TRP A 18 32.90 39.45 -41.32
C TRP A 18 33.11 37.93 -41.17
N MET A 19 34.36 37.47 -41.02
CA MET A 19 34.66 36.06 -40.78
C MET A 19 34.20 35.58 -39.41
N LYS A 20 34.28 36.45 -38.39
CA LYS A 20 33.80 36.18 -37.02
C LYS A 20 32.28 36.09 -36.96
N GLU A 21 31.57 36.97 -37.68
CA GLU A 21 30.12 36.88 -37.86
C GLU A 21 29.72 35.58 -38.58
N ARG A 22 30.46 35.17 -39.61
CA ARG A 22 30.14 33.95 -40.36
C ARG A 22 30.43 32.65 -39.58
N LEU A 23 31.41 32.68 -38.67
CA LEU A 23 31.70 31.60 -37.71
C LEU A 23 30.67 31.53 -36.57
N SER A 24 30.04 32.65 -36.18
CA SER A 24 28.93 32.65 -35.21
C SER A 24 27.62 32.08 -35.77
N VAL A 25 27.45 32.08 -37.09
CA VAL A 25 26.29 31.45 -37.76
C VAL A 25 26.47 29.93 -37.86
N SER A 26 27.70 29.42 -37.93
CA SER A 26 27.95 27.97 -37.80
C SER A 26 27.79 27.47 -36.37
N SER A 27 28.17 28.26 -35.36
CA SER A 27 27.93 27.89 -33.95
C SER A 27 26.45 27.90 -33.59
N PHE A 28 25.64 28.76 -34.21
CA PHE A 28 24.19 28.76 -34.04
C PHE A 28 23.51 27.47 -34.55
N GLY A 29 24.11 26.79 -35.54
CA GLY A 29 23.66 25.48 -36.01
C GLY A 29 24.08 24.33 -35.09
N GLU A 30 25.23 24.44 -34.43
CA GLU A 30 25.69 23.48 -33.41
C GLU A 30 24.87 23.60 -32.12
N ASP A 31 24.55 24.82 -31.66
CA ASP A 31 23.69 25.04 -30.50
C ASP A 31 22.26 24.53 -30.73
N LEU A 32 21.70 24.73 -31.94
CA LEU A 32 20.37 24.20 -32.28
C LEU A 32 20.34 22.67 -32.38
N MET A 33 21.44 22.04 -32.81
CA MET A 33 21.59 20.58 -32.80
C MET A 33 21.75 20.01 -31.40
N ASP A 34 22.53 20.66 -30.53
CA ASP A 34 22.69 20.26 -29.12
C ASP A 34 21.37 20.43 -28.33
N ASP A 35 20.59 21.48 -28.65
CA ASP A 35 19.25 21.68 -28.10
C ASP A 35 18.24 20.63 -28.60
N THR A 36 18.35 20.17 -29.86
CA THR A 36 17.47 19.09 -30.36
C THR A 36 17.86 17.72 -29.81
N GLU A 37 19.16 17.43 -29.68
CA GLU A 37 19.65 16.19 -29.08
C GLU A 37 19.33 16.11 -27.58
N SER A 38 19.45 17.22 -26.85
CA SER A 38 19.09 17.30 -25.43
C SER A 38 17.57 17.18 -25.22
N PHE A 39 16.76 17.81 -26.08
CA PHE A 39 15.30 17.68 -26.05
C PHE A 39 14.85 16.25 -26.36
N GLN A 40 15.46 15.61 -27.36
CA GLN A 40 15.17 14.22 -27.72
C GLN A 40 15.55 13.27 -26.58
N SER A 41 16.73 13.45 -25.96
CA SER A 41 17.15 12.66 -24.80
C SER A 41 16.22 12.84 -23.59
N GLN A 42 15.73 14.06 -23.36
CA GLN A 42 14.80 14.34 -22.27
C GLN A 42 13.40 13.75 -22.53
N MET A 43 12.93 13.80 -23.78
CA MET A 43 11.67 13.16 -24.18
C MET A 43 11.74 11.64 -24.03
N GLU A 44 12.86 11.02 -24.42
CA GLU A 44 13.10 9.58 -24.26
C GLU A 44 13.09 9.17 -22.78
N ARG A 45 13.74 9.94 -21.89
CA ARG A 45 13.73 9.67 -20.45
C ARG A 45 12.34 9.80 -19.84
N ASN A 46 11.62 10.87 -20.16
CA ASN A 46 10.24 11.08 -19.67
C ASN A 46 9.29 9.98 -20.17
N PHE A 47 9.49 9.49 -21.40
CA PHE A 47 8.72 8.37 -21.93
C PHE A 47 9.06 7.07 -21.21
N GLN A 48 10.35 6.79 -20.98
CA GLN A 48 10.80 5.62 -20.22
C GLN A 48 10.23 5.59 -18.80
N GLU A 49 10.27 6.70 -18.07
CA GLU A 49 9.74 6.78 -16.69
C GLU A 49 8.23 6.48 -16.66
N ARG A 50 7.45 7.06 -17.56
CA ARG A 50 5.99 6.79 -17.63
C ARG A 50 5.67 5.35 -17.99
N VAL A 51 6.50 4.75 -18.85
CA VAL A 51 6.34 3.35 -19.25
C VAL A 51 6.69 2.43 -18.06
N ILE A 52 7.74 2.75 -17.30
CA ILE A 52 8.09 2.02 -16.08
C ILE A 52 6.96 2.12 -15.03
N ASP A 53 6.41 3.31 -14.79
CA ASP A 53 5.27 3.49 -13.89
C ASP A 53 4.05 2.66 -14.31
N LEU A 54 3.81 2.54 -15.61
CA LEU A 54 2.74 1.70 -16.15
C LEU A 54 2.99 0.20 -15.89
N PHE A 55 4.25 -0.25 -16.07
CA PHE A 55 4.65 -1.64 -15.85
C PHE A 55 4.67 -2.03 -14.36
N GLU A 56 4.97 -1.09 -13.47
CA GLU A 56 4.95 -1.30 -12.02
C GLU A 56 3.54 -1.27 -11.42
N HIS A 57 2.55 -0.81 -12.18
CA HIS A 57 1.18 -0.74 -11.69
C HIS A 57 0.53 -2.13 -11.60
N GLU A 58 -0.11 -2.42 -10.46
CA GLU A 58 -0.83 -3.68 -10.20
C GLU A 58 -1.87 -4.06 -11.28
N TYR A 59 -2.43 -3.07 -12.00
CA TYR A 59 -3.37 -3.33 -13.09
C TYR A 59 -2.72 -4.00 -14.30
N TYR A 60 -1.44 -3.72 -14.57
CA TYR A 60 -0.75 -4.29 -15.71
C TYR A 60 -0.56 -5.80 -15.56
N GLU A 61 -0.13 -6.26 -14.38
CA GLU A 61 -0.05 -7.69 -14.06
C GLU A 61 -1.43 -8.38 -14.15
N LEU A 62 -2.51 -7.70 -13.75
CA LEU A 62 -3.88 -8.21 -13.87
C LEU A 62 -4.32 -8.35 -15.34
N VAL A 63 -4.00 -7.38 -16.19
CA VAL A 63 -4.31 -7.45 -17.63
C VAL A 63 -3.55 -8.60 -18.31
N ILE A 64 -2.28 -8.80 -17.99
CA ILE A 64 -1.50 -9.92 -18.54
C ILE A 64 -2.03 -11.29 -18.07
N THR A 65 -2.30 -11.43 -16.77
CA THR A 65 -2.83 -12.69 -16.23
C THR A 65 -4.23 -12.99 -16.75
N SER A 66 -5.08 -11.98 -16.92
CA SER A 66 -6.41 -12.12 -17.52
C SER A 66 -6.37 -12.48 -19.01
N THR A 67 -5.47 -11.86 -19.78
CA THR A 67 -5.32 -12.16 -21.21
C THR A 67 -4.78 -13.58 -21.40
N THR A 68 -3.71 -13.96 -20.69
CA THR A 68 -3.16 -15.34 -20.72
C THR A 68 -4.20 -16.39 -20.34
N LEU A 69 -5.02 -16.16 -19.32
CA LEU A 69 -6.12 -17.05 -18.94
C LEU A 69 -7.20 -17.14 -20.02
N THR A 70 -7.56 -16.03 -20.66
CA THR A 70 -8.55 -16.00 -21.75
C THR A 70 -8.07 -16.80 -22.96
N PHE A 71 -6.80 -16.65 -23.35
CA PHE A 71 -6.21 -17.43 -24.44
C PHE A 71 -6.10 -18.92 -24.08
N LEU A 72 -5.70 -19.24 -22.84
CA LEU A 72 -5.62 -20.61 -22.36
C LEU A 72 -6.98 -21.30 -22.37
N THR A 73 -8.03 -20.63 -21.86
CA THR A 73 -9.40 -21.17 -21.85
C THR A 73 -9.96 -21.33 -23.26
N CYS A 74 -9.65 -20.40 -24.18
CA CYS A 74 -10.01 -20.52 -25.59
C CYS A 74 -9.35 -21.73 -26.26
N LEU A 75 -8.03 -21.90 -26.09
CA LEU A 75 -7.27 -23.03 -26.65
C LEU A 75 -7.73 -24.37 -26.06
N LEU A 76 -7.92 -24.45 -24.75
CA LEU A 76 -8.41 -25.65 -24.08
C LEU A 76 -9.85 -25.99 -24.50
N GLY A 77 -10.71 -24.98 -24.62
CA GLY A 77 -12.08 -25.14 -25.10
C GLY A 77 -12.13 -25.70 -26.52
N MET A 78 -11.29 -25.19 -27.43
CA MET A 78 -11.16 -25.73 -28.78
C MET A 78 -10.55 -27.14 -28.81
N LEU A 79 -9.66 -27.47 -27.85
CA LEU A 79 -9.07 -28.80 -27.71
C LEU A 79 -10.13 -29.84 -27.33
N LEU A 80 -10.97 -29.53 -26.32
CA LEU A 80 -11.92 -30.44 -25.69
C LEU A 80 -13.25 -30.60 -26.46
N ASN A 81 -13.73 -29.57 -27.15
CA ASN A 81 -15.10 -29.58 -27.72
C ASN A 81 -15.27 -30.33 -29.05
N SER A 82 -14.25 -30.97 -29.64
CA SER A 82 -14.48 -31.65 -30.92
C SER A 82 -13.69 -32.95 -31.13
N PRO A 83 -14.37 -34.04 -31.55
CA PRO A 83 -13.76 -35.37 -31.68
C PRO A 83 -12.89 -35.54 -32.95
N LEU A 84 -12.94 -34.63 -33.93
CA LEU A 84 -12.17 -34.75 -35.18
C LEU A 84 -11.55 -33.40 -35.62
N PRO A 85 -10.26 -33.36 -35.98
CA PRO A 85 -9.61 -32.17 -36.49
C PRO A 85 -10.04 -31.90 -37.94
N THR A 86 -10.83 -30.84 -38.11
CA THR A 86 -11.18 -30.25 -39.41
C THR A 86 -10.13 -29.21 -39.78
N LYS A 87 -9.89 -29.00 -41.09
CA LYS A 87 -8.92 -28.01 -41.59
C LYS A 87 -9.18 -26.61 -41.02
N THR A 88 -10.44 -26.19 -40.96
CA THR A 88 -10.89 -24.92 -40.39
C THR A 88 -10.49 -24.75 -38.91
N ARG A 89 -10.43 -25.83 -38.13
CA ARG A 89 -10.00 -25.79 -36.72
C ARG A 89 -8.50 -25.56 -36.61
N SER A 90 -7.72 -26.27 -37.43
CA SER A 90 -6.26 -26.11 -37.48
C SER A 90 -5.86 -24.68 -37.87
N ASP A 91 -6.60 -24.07 -38.80
CA ASP A 91 -6.40 -22.68 -39.21
C ASP A 91 -6.70 -21.70 -38.08
N CYS A 92 -7.83 -21.90 -37.37
CA CYS A 92 -8.23 -21.07 -36.23
C CYS A 92 -7.22 -21.17 -35.06
N LEU A 93 -6.76 -22.39 -34.75
CA LEU A 93 -5.75 -22.63 -33.72
C LEU A 93 -4.45 -21.88 -34.03
N LEU A 94 -3.97 -21.96 -35.28
CA LEU A 94 -2.73 -21.30 -35.69
C LEU A 94 -2.86 -19.77 -35.63
N VAL A 95 -4.02 -19.21 -35.99
CA VAL A 95 -4.28 -17.77 -35.87
C VAL A 95 -4.30 -17.33 -34.41
N ILE A 96 -4.93 -18.09 -33.52
CA ILE A 96 -5.02 -17.76 -32.09
C ILE A 96 -3.64 -17.89 -31.42
N GLU A 97 -2.91 -18.98 -31.68
CA GLU A 97 -1.54 -19.19 -31.20
C GLU A 97 -0.61 -18.07 -31.70
N GLY A 98 -0.68 -17.74 -33.00
CA GLY A 98 0.11 -16.66 -33.59
C GLY A 98 -0.21 -15.29 -33.00
N THR A 99 -1.50 -14.97 -32.79
CA THR A 99 -1.93 -13.70 -32.19
C THR A 99 -1.46 -13.57 -30.74
N TYR A 100 -1.47 -14.66 -29.98
CA TYR A 100 -0.94 -14.65 -28.61
C TYR A 100 0.58 -14.41 -28.60
N ILE A 101 1.32 -15.07 -29.48
CA ILE A 101 2.78 -14.92 -29.56
C ILE A 101 3.17 -13.51 -29.97
N THR A 102 2.46 -12.89 -30.92
CA THR A 102 2.75 -11.51 -31.32
C THR A 102 2.49 -10.52 -30.18
N LEU A 103 1.39 -10.69 -29.43
CA LEU A 103 1.13 -9.89 -28.23
C LEU A 103 2.20 -10.09 -27.15
N PHE A 104 2.62 -11.35 -26.91
CA PHE A 104 3.64 -11.65 -25.92
C PHE A 104 5.04 -11.12 -26.33
N ALA A 105 5.39 -11.25 -27.61
CA ALA A 105 6.63 -10.69 -28.13
C ALA A 105 6.62 -9.15 -28.07
N ALA A 106 5.47 -8.51 -28.36
CA ALA A 106 5.32 -7.06 -28.25
C ALA A 106 5.51 -6.59 -26.81
N GLU A 107 4.88 -7.26 -25.84
CA GLU A 107 5.06 -7.02 -24.40
C GLU A 107 6.53 -7.10 -23.98
N ILE A 108 7.24 -8.15 -24.38
CA ILE A 108 8.64 -8.34 -23.96
C ILE A 108 9.55 -7.34 -24.68
N THR A 109 9.24 -6.98 -25.92
CA THR A 109 9.95 -5.92 -26.64
C THR A 109 9.76 -4.57 -25.93
N THR A 110 8.53 -4.23 -25.53
CA THR A 110 8.27 -2.98 -24.79
C THR A 110 8.96 -2.96 -23.43
N MET A 111 8.97 -4.09 -22.71
CA MET A 111 9.74 -4.24 -21.46
C MET A 111 11.24 -4.05 -21.66
N ILE A 112 11.83 -4.66 -22.69
CA ILE A 112 13.25 -4.50 -23.00
C ILE A 112 13.57 -3.05 -23.36
N THR A 113 12.70 -2.36 -24.11
CA THR A 113 12.89 -0.94 -24.44
C THR A 113 12.75 -0.02 -23.23
N ALA A 114 11.90 -0.38 -22.26
CA ALA A 114 11.67 0.42 -21.06
C ALA A 114 12.79 0.27 -20.03
N TYR A 115 13.20 -0.96 -19.74
CA TYR A 115 14.19 -1.27 -18.70
C TYR A 115 15.65 -1.31 -19.22
N GLY A 116 15.84 -1.38 -20.54
CA GLY A 116 17.15 -1.41 -21.19
C GLY A 116 18.05 -2.56 -20.70
N HIS A 117 19.37 -2.31 -20.63
CA HIS A 117 20.35 -3.32 -20.17
C HIS A 117 20.17 -3.73 -18.69
N ARG A 118 19.36 -2.99 -17.92
CA ARG A 118 19.06 -3.31 -16.52
C ARG A 118 18.04 -4.44 -16.38
N PHE A 119 17.25 -4.71 -17.42
CA PHE A 119 16.23 -5.76 -17.50
C PHE A 119 16.76 -7.17 -17.19
N VAL A 120 17.96 -7.49 -17.69
CA VAL A 120 18.54 -8.85 -17.59
C VAL A 120 19.18 -9.12 -16.23
N ARG A 121 19.50 -8.09 -15.45
CA ARG A 121 20.39 -8.22 -14.29
C ARG A 121 19.66 -8.41 -12.95
N LEU A 122 18.37 -8.06 -12.86
CA LEU A 122 17.70 -7.92 -11.56
C LEU A 122 16.71 -9.05 -11.22
N ASP A 123 15.93 -9.57 -12.17
CA ASP A 123 14.85 -10.51 -11.84
C ASP A 123 14.95 -11.87 -12.54
N ASN A 124 14.84 -12.94 -11.75
CA ASN A 124 14.79 -14.32 -12.26
C ASN A 124 13.48 -14.60 -13.03
N TYR A 125 12.40 -13.89 -12.72
CA TYR A 125 11.12 -14.00 -13.43
C TYR A 125 11.21 -13.46 -14.86
N ASN A 126 11.85 -12.31 -15.06
CA ASN A 126 12.04 -11.73 -16.40
C ASN A 126 12.91 -12.62 -17.29
N LYS A 127 13.89 -13.33 -16.71
CA LYS A 127 14.69 -14.34 -17.42
C LYS A 127 13.84 -15.55 -17.83
N LEU A 128 12.95 -16.00 -16.95
CA LEU A 128 12.02 -17.08 -17.23
C LEU A 128 11.07 -16.68 -18.37
N ASP A 129 10.50 -15.47 -18.33
CA ASP A 129 9.63 -14.96 -19.39
C ASP A 129 10.33 -14.90 -20.75
N LEU A 130 11.60 -14.45 -20.79
CA LEU A 130 12.40 -14.45 -22.02
C LEU A 130 12.56 -15.87 -22.61
N VAL A 131 12.84 -16.86 -21.75
CA VAL A 131 12.96 -18.27 -22.15
C VAL A 131 11.62 -18.82 -22.63
N LEU A 132 10.51 -18.44 -21.98
CA LEU A 132 9.17 -18.82 -22.39
C LEU A 132 8.81 -18.26 -23.77
N VAL A 133 9.06 -16.97 -24.04
CA VAL A 133 8.82 -16.38 -25.38
C VAL A 133 9.60 -17.13 -26.44
N ALA A 134 10.90 -17.35 -26.21
CA ALA A 134 11.76 -18.05 -27.16
C ALA A 134 11.26 -19.47 -27.44
N THR A 135 10.82 -20.18 -26.39
CA THR A 135 10.21 -21.51 -26.51
C THR A 135 8.89 -21.46 -27.29
N CYS A 136 8.01 -20.49 -27.02
CA CYS A 136 6.75 -20.33 -27.74
C CYS A 136 6.97 -20.04 -29.23
N ILE A 137 7.93 -19.18 -29.57
CA ILE A 137 8.29 -18.89 -30.97
C ILE A 137 8.84 -20.16 -31.65
N ALA A 138 9.73 -20.89 -30.99
CA ALA A 138 10.30 -22.13 -31.55
C ALA A 138 9.21 -23.17 -31.81
N VAL A 139 8.30 -23.39 -30.85
CA VAL A 139 7.16 -24.31 -31.00
C VAL A 139 6.25 -23.88 -32.14
N PHE A 140 5.97 -22.58 -32.26
CA PHE A 140 5.14 -22.04 -33.34
C PHE A 140 5.76 -22.20 -34.72
N VAL A 141 7.07 -21.98 -34.86
CA VAL A 141 7.79 -22.20 -36.13
C VAL A 141 7.73 -23.67 -36.55
N VAL A 142 7.90 -24.59 -35.59
CA VAL A 142 7.74 -26.03 -35.84
C VAL A 142 6.29 -26.36 -36.26
N GLN A 143 5.30 -25.84 -35.54
CA GLN A 143 3.87 -26.01 -35.83
C GLN A 143 3.52 -25.48 -37.24
N PHE A 144 4.01 -24.29 -37.60
CA PHE A 144 3.81 -23.68 -38.90
C PHE A 144 4.45 -24.50 -40.03
N THR A 145 5.66 -25.01 -39.80
CA THR A 145 6.38 -25.85 -40.78
C THR A 145 5.64 -27.17 -41.00
N VAL A 146 5.20 -27.83 -39.93
CA VAL A 146 4.44 -29.08 -40.01
C VAL A 146 3.11 -28.86 -40.73
N TYR A 147 2.40 -27.77 -40.44
CA TYR A 147 1.14 -27.41 -41.10
C TYR A 147 1.29 -27.25 -42.61
N PHE A 148 2.36 -26.62 -43.09
CA PHE A 148 2.57 -26.37 -44.52
C PHE A 148 3.17 -27.57 -45.27
N VAL A 149 4.04 -28.35 -44.63
CA VAL A 149 4.84 -29.40 -45.29
C VAL A 149 4.19 -30.79 -45.21
N ILE A 150 3.49 -31.13 -44.12
CA ILE A 150 3.01 -32.50 -43.85
C ILE A 150 1.48 -32.48 -43.73
N THR A 151 0.80 -32.70 -44.85
CA THR A 151 -0.66 -32.50 -44.98
C THR A 151 -1.53 -33.52 -44.23
N ASP A 152 -0.98 -34.64 -43.70
CA ASP A 152 -1.79 -35.78 -43.25
C ASP A 152 -1.57 -36.23 -41.79
N GLN A 153 -0.77 -35.51 -40.99
CA GLN A 153 -0.44 -35.93 -39.61
C GLN A 153 -1.16 -35.13 -38.51
N LYS A 154 -2.47 -35.38 -38.39
CA LYS A 154 -3.39 -34.79 -37.39
C LYS A 154 -2.97 -35.03 -35.92
N THR A 155 -2.31 -36.16 -35.65
CA THR A 155 -1.83 -36.52 -34.30
C THR A 155 -0.74 -35.57 -33.83
N TYR A 156 0.24 -35.24 -34.68
CA TYR A 156 1.38 -34.38 -34.32
C TYR A 156 0.95 -32.95 -33.99
N GLN A 157 -0.02 -32.42 -34.74
CA GLN A 157 -0.58 -31.09 -34.48
C GLN A 157 -1.21 -30.99 -33.09
N THR A 158 -1.91 -32.05 -32.64
CA THR A 158 -2.55 -32.08 -31.32
C THR A 158 -1.53 -32.13 -30.18
N TRP A 159 -0.44 -32.89 -30.36
CA TRP A 159 0.68 -32.95 -29.42
C TRP A 159 1.39 -31.59 -29.27
N LEU A 160 1.65 -30.92 -30.39
CA LEU A 160 2.31 -29.61 -30.39
C LEU A 160 1.44 -28.53 -29.74
N THR A 161 0.13 -28.49 -30.02
CA THR A 161 -0.79 -27.58 -29.33
C THR A 161 -0.90 -27.90 -27.83
N SER A 162 -0.86 -29.18 -27.44
CA SER A 162 -0.86 -29.57 -26.02
C SER A 162 0.44 -29.15 -25.31
N PHE A 163 1.59 -29.25 -25.98
CA PHE A 163 2.85 -28.75 -25.48
C PHE A 163 2.84 -27.22 -25.34
N PHE A 164 2.24 -26.51 -26.30
CA PHE A 164 2.06 -25.06 -26.24
C PHE A 164 1.20 -24.64 -25.03
N ILE A 165 0.09 -25.34 -24.77
CA ILE A 165 -0.76 -25.14 -23.59
C ILE A 165 0.04 -25.36 -22.29
N LEU A 166 0.91 -26.38 -22.25
CA LEU A 166 1.77 -26.64 -21.08
C LEU A 166 2.74 -25.48 -20.84
N VAL A 167 3.44 -25.00 -21.87
CA VAL A 167 4.35 -23.85 -21.76
C VAL A 167 3.60 -22.60 -21.30
N MET A 168 2.40 -22.35 -21.83
CA MET A 168 1.54 -21.26 -21.36
C MET A 168 1.12 -21.40 -19.90
N SER A 169 0.87 -22.63 -19.43
CA SER A 169 0.48 -22.86 -18.03
C SER A 169 1.58 -22.51 -17.04
N VAL A 170 2.86 -22.64 -17.42
CA VAL A 170 4.00 -22.23 -16.59
C VAL A 170 3.97 -20.72 -16.31
N ARG A 171 3.47 -19.92 -17.23
CA ARG A 171 3.34 -18.47 -17.05
C ARG A 171 2.35 -18.10 -15.93
N LEU A 172 1.39 -18.97 -15.61
CA LEU A 172 0.46 -18.78 -14.49
C LEU A 172 1.17 -18.78 -13.13
N VAL A 173 2.45 -19.17 -13.05
CA VAL A 173 3.26 -18.99 -11.83
C VAL A 173 3.33 -17.50 -11.41
N HIS A 174 3.19 -16.55 -12.34
CA HIS A 174 3.10 -15.13 -12.01
C HIS A 174 1.84 -14.79 -11.20
N ALA A 175 0.74 -15.56 -11.34
CA ALA A 175 -0.45 -15.38 -10.52
C ALA A 175 -0.21 -15.65 -9.03
N VAL A 176 0.88 -16.35 -8.67
CA VAL A 176 1.28 -16.55 -7.26
C VAL A 176 1.65 -15.23 -6.60
N LYS A 177 2.18 -14.24 -7.34
CA LYS A 177 2.43 -12.89 -6.78
C LYS A 177 1.13 -12.22 -6.32
N TYR A 178 0.05 -12.40 -7.08
CA TYR A 178 -1.26 -11.87 -6.72
C TYR A 178 -1.80 -12.49 -5.43
N ILE A 179 -1.54 -13.78 -5.20
CA ILE A 179 -1.91 -14.47 -3.95
C ILE A 179 -1.22 -13.79 -2.74
N GLN A 180 0.02 -13.34 -2.88
CA GLN A 180 0.73 -12.62 -1.82
C GLN A 180 0.10 -11.24 -1.53
N LEU A 181 -0.34 -10.52 -2.57
CA LEU A 181 -1.04 -9.24 -2.40
C LEU A 181 -2.39 -9.42 -1.70
N VAL A 182 -3.18 -10.40 -2.15
CA VAL A 182 -4.46 -10.77 -1.53
C VAL A 182 -4.25 -11.20 -0.07
N GLN A 183 -3.19 -11.95 0.22
CA GLN A 183 -2.82 -12.34 1.57
C GLN A 183 -2.55 -11.12 2.45
N ASN A 184 -1.77 -10.15 1.97
CA ASN A 184 -1.47 -8.92 2.74
C ASN A 184 -2.73 -8.10 3.01
N TRP A 185 -3.61 -7.95 2.01
CA TRP A 185 -4.89 -7.28 2.19
C TRP A 185 -5.78 -8.01 3.20
N PHE A 186 -5.90 -9.33 3.07
CA PHE A 186 -6.68 -10.17 3.98
C PHE A 186 -6.15 -10.10 5.43
N LEU A 187 -4.82 -10.17 5.60
CA LEU A 187 -4.18 -9.99 6.91
C LEU A 187 -4.47 -8.60 7.49
N GLY A 188 -4.48 -7.55 6.67
CA GLY A 188 -4.84 -6.20 7.11
C GLY A 188 -6.29 -6.10 7.59
N VAL A 189 -7.23 -6.71 6.86
CA VAL A 189 -8.65 -6.76 7.27
C VAL A 189 -8.82 -7.57 8.55
N LEU A 190 -8.16 -8.73 8.64
CA LEU A 190 -8.18 -9.59 9.81
C LEU A 190 -7.61 -8.86 11.03
N HIS A 191 -6.52 -8.13 10.87
CA HIS A 191 -5.91 -7.34 11.94
C HIS A 191 -6.87 -6.27 12.47
N ARG A 192 -7.57 -5.53 11.60
CA ARG A 192 -8.59 -4.54 12.01
C ARG A 192 -9.75 -5.18 12.77
N TYR A 193 -10.21 -6.36 12.32
CA TYR A 193 -11.27 -7.09 13.00
C TYR A 193 -10.83 -7.60 14.37
N LEU A 194 -9.61 -8.12 14.45
CA LEU A 194 -8.98 -8.58 15.69
C LEU A 194 -8.83 -7.41 16.68
N ASP A 195 -8.32 -6.27 16.24
CA ASP A 195 -8.17 -5.06 17.07
C ASP A 195 -9.52 -4.59 17.63
N LYS A 196 -10.59 -4.58 16.81
CA LYS A 196 -11.93 -4.22 17.26
C LYS A 196 -12.45 -5.20 18.32
N THR A 197 -12.23 -6.49 18.11
CA THR A 197 -12.68 -7.55 19.02
C THR A 197 -11.93 -7.48 20.35
N ILE A 198 -10.61 -7.31 20.31
CA ILE A 198 -9.77 -7.18 21.52
C ILE A 198 -10.11 -5.89 22.27
N TYR A 199 -10.31 -4.77 21.56
CA TYR A 199 -10.76 -3.52 22.16
C TYR A 199 -12.10 -3.71 22.91
N SER A 200 -13.08 -4.36 22.27
CA SER A 200 -14.38 -4.65 22.90
C SER A 200 -14.24 -5.57 24.12
N ALA A 201 -13.36 -6.57 24.06
CA ALA A 201 -13.08 -7.45 25.18
C ALA A 201 -12.42 -6.70 26.35
N TYR A 202 -11.50 -5.77 26.04
CA TYR A 202 -10.85 -4.91 27.02
C TYR A 202 -11.87 -4.02 27.76
N GLU A 203 -12.74 -3.34 27.01
CA GLU A 203 -13.79 -2.49 27.56
C GLU A 203 -14.77 -3.28 28.44
N THR A 204 -15.22 -4.44 27.96
CA THR A 204 -16.12 -5.32 28.71
C THR A 204 -15.47 -5.82 29.99
N SER A 205 -14.18 -6.17 29.94
CA SER A 205 -13.44 -6.62 31.12
C SER A 205 -13.35 -5.53 32.19
N LEU A 206 -13.11 -4.27 31.77
CA LEU A 206 -13.09 -3.15 32.71
C LEU A 206 -14.46 -2.91 33.33
N ALA A 207 -15.53 -2.95 32.53
CA ALA A 207 -16.91 -2.79 33.02
C ALA A 207 -17.28 -3.88 34.06
N ILE A 208 -16.88 -5.13 33.82
CA ILE A 208 -17.09 -6.22 34.78
C ILE A 208 -16.30 -5.97 36.07
N ILE A 209 -15.05 -5.52 35.99
CA ILE A 209 -14.24 -5.22 37.18
C ILE A 209 -14.92 -4.14 38.02
N THR A 210 -15.37 -3.04 37.41
CA THR A 210 -16.08 -1.96 38.10
C THR A 210 -17.38 -2.46 38.72
N GLY A 211 -18.18 -3.24 37.98
CA GLY A 211 -19.44 -3.79 38.49
C GLY A 211 -19.24 -4.75 39.67
N GLU A 212 -18.26 -5.65 39.59
CA GLU A 212 -17.94 -6.57 40.69
C GLU A 212 -17.39 -5.82 41.92
N GLU A 213 -16.68 -4.71 41.72
CA GLU A 213 -16.22 -3.85 42.81
C GLU A 213 -17.38 -3.12 43.49
N GLU A 214 -18.35 -2.59 42.74
CA GLU A 214 -19.56 -1.98 43.29
C GLU A 214 -20.40 -3.00 44.07
N VAL A 215 -20.55 -4.22 43.55
CA VAL A 215 -21.22 -5.31 44.25
C VAL A 215 -20.49 -5.63 45.55
N GLN A 216 -19.15 -5.71 45.52
CA GLN A 216 -18.34 -5.98 46.70
C GLN A 216 -18.54 -4.94 47.82
N GLN A 217 -18.68 -3.67 47.46
CA GLN A 217 -18.86 -2.57 48.41
C GLN A 217 -20.30 -2.51 48.95
N ASN A 218 -21.29 -2.73 48.09
CA ASN A 218 -22.69 -2.47 48.42
C ASN A 218 -23.48 -3.68 48.92
N VAL A 219 -22.99 -4.91 48.73
CA VAL A 219 -23.76 -6.13 49.06
C VAL A 219 -24.17 -6.21 50.54
N MET A 220 -23.32 -5.72 51.44
CA MET A 220 -23.58 -5.73 52.89
C MET A 220 -24.71 -4.77 53.29
N THR A 221 -25.00 -3.76 52.46
CA THR A 221 -26.05 -2.76 52.70
C THR A 221 -27.42 -3.27 52.25
N TYR A 222 -27.46 -4.07 51.18
CA TYR A 222 -28.71 -4.52 50.56
C TYR A 222 -29.19 -5.89 51.04
N VAL A 223 -28.29 -6.78 51.45
CA VAL A 223 -28.62 -8.15 51.84
C VAL A 223 -28.77 -8.23 53.36
N LYS A 224 -29.97 -8.61 53.82
CA LYS A 224 -30.29 -8.75 55.25
C LYS A 224 -29.61 -9.96 55.91
N ASP A 225 -29.32 -10.99 55.13
CA ASP A 225 -28.65 -12.19 55.60
C ASP A 225 -27.12 -12.05 55.46
N PRO A 226 -26.37 -12.01 56.59
CA PRO A 226 -24.93 -11.83 56.57
C PRO A 226 -24.17 -12.99 55.92
N GLU A 227 -24.72 -14.20 55.90
CA GLU A 227 -24.07 -15.38 55.32
C GLU A 227 -24.09 -15.30 53.79
N ILE A 228 -25.25 -14.98 53.22
CA ILE A 228 -25.43 -14.76 51.77
C ILE A 228 -24.61 -13.55 51.30
N ALA A 229 -24.56 -12.49 52.09
CA ALA A 229 -23.76 -11.30 51.77
C ALA A 229 -22.26 -11.63 51.70
N LYS A 230 -21.76 -12.44 52.65
CA LYS A 230 -20.36 -12.87 52.68
C LYS A 230 -20.02 -13.80 51.52
N ASP A 231 -20.88 -14.74 51.18
CA ASP A 231 -20.69 -15.63 50.02
C ASP A 231 -20.65 -14.84 48.71
N THR A 232 -21.64 -13.97 48.49
CA THR A 232 -21.73 -13.12 47.30
C THR A 232 -20.49 -12.23 47.15
N ARG A 233 -20.02 -11.63 48.26
CA ARG A 233 -18.78 -10.85 48.27
C ARG A 233 -17.56 -11.69 47.92
N GLY A 234 -17.49 -12.93 48.42
CA GLY A 234 -16.43 -13.89 48.08
C GLY A 234 -16.40 -14.20 46.58
N ARG A 235 -17.58 -14.48 46.01
CA ARG A 235 -17.74 -14.74 44.57
C ARG A 235 -17.37 -13.53 43.71
N ALA A 236 -17.85 -12.33 44.06
CA ALA A 236 -17.50 -11.09 43.36
C ALA A 236 -15.99 -10.83 43.36
N THR A 237 -15.33 -11.06 44.50
CA THR A 237 -13.87 -10.91 44.62
C THR A 237 -13.13 -11.88 43.71
N ASN A 238 -13.56 -13.15 43.64
CA ASN A 238 -12.94 -14.15 42.78
C ASN A 238 -13.16 -13.84 41.29
N ASN A 239 -14.37 -13.46 40.89
CA ASN A 239 -14.70 -13.07 39.51
C ASN A 239 -13.83 -11.88 39.07
N ARG A 240 -13.74 -10.84 39.91
CA ARG A 240 -12.89 -9.68 39.65
C ARG A 240 -11.44 -10.07 39.42
N LEU A 241 -10.87 -10.94 40.25
CA LEU A 241 -9.48 -11.40 40.12
C LEU A 241 -9.23 -12.15 38.80
N ILE A 242 -10.17 -13.00 38.38
CA ILE A 242 -10.06 -13.73 37.11
C ILE A 242 -10.06 -12.76 35.93
N VAL A 243 -11.00 -11.82 35.91
CA VAL A 243 -11.12 -10.82 34.83
C VAL A 243 -9.91 -9.88 34.82
N LEU A 244 -9.43 -9.46 35.99
CA LEU A 244 -8.24 -8.64 36.12
C LEU A 244 -6.99 -9.33 35.54
N ARG A 245 -6.82 -10.63 35.81
CA ARG A 245 -5.71 -11.41 35.24
C ARG A 245 -5.76 -11.43 33.71
N ASN A 246 -6.94 -11.66 33.13
CA ASN A 246 -7.13 -11.65 31.68
C ASN A 246 -6.89 -10.24 31.10
N LEU A 247 -7.31 -9.19 31.80
CA LEU A 247 -7.07 -7.81 31.38
C LEU A 247 -5.58 -7.47 31.33
N VAL A 248 -4.81 -7.89 32.34
CA VAL A 248 -3.34 -7.72 32.36
C VAL A 248 -2.68 -8.46 31.21
N GLU A 249 -3.15 -9.67 30.89
CA GLU A 249 -2.66 -10.41 29.72
C GLU A 249 -2.91 -9.63 28.42
N ILE A 250 -4.12 -9.09 28.23
CA ILE A 250 -4.44 -8.25 27.06
C ILE A 250 -3.52 -7.02 26.99
N GLN A 251 -3.27 -6.34 28.12
CA GLN A 251 -2.37 -5.17 28.16
C GLN A 251 -0.93 -5.53 27.79
N SER A 252 -0.45 -6.69 28.25
CA SER A 252 0.91 -7.14 27.95
C SER A 252 1.10 -7.50 26.47
N ARG A 253 0.09 -8.12 25.85
CA ARG A 253 0.14 -8.54 24.43
C ARG A 253 -0.20 -7.41 23.46
N PHE A 254 -1.11 -6.52 23.83
CA PHE A 254 -1.65 -5.46 22.98
C PHE A 254 -1.64 -4.09 23.69
N PRO A 255 -0.45 -3.53 23.99
CA PRO A 255 -0.34 -2.27 24.72
C PRO A 255 -0.97 -1.09 23.97
N GLY A 256 -0.99 -1.12 22.63
CA GLY A 256 -1.57 -0.06 21.81
C GLY A 256 -3.08 0.12 22.00
N ILE A 257 -3.80 -0.97 22.25
CA ILE A 257 -5.24 -0.96 22.54
C ILE A 257 -5.48 -0.36 23.92
N ALA A 258 -4.65 -0.72 24.92
CA ALA A 258 -4.77 -0.17 26.26
C ALA A 258 -4.51 1.35 26.29
N VAL A 259 -3.53 1.83 25.54
CA VAL A 259 -3.26 3.28 25.38
C VAL A 259 -4.43 3.97 24.69
N ALA A 260 -4.96 3.41 23.60
CA ALA A 260 -6.11 3.96 22.89
C ALA A 260 -7.33 4.08 23.79
N PHE A 261 -7.65 3.02 24.54
CA PHE A 261 -8.76 3.00 25.48
C PHE A 261 -8.61 4.07 26.56
N LYS A 262 -7.46 4.11 27.25
CA LYS A 262 -7.21 5.08 28.33
C LYS A 262 -7.24 6.52 27.80
N SER A 263 -6.73 6.76 26.60
CA SER A 263 -6.77 8.09 25.95
C SER A 263 -8.19 8.50 25.62
N ARG A 264 -9.01 7.59 25.08
CA ARG A 264 -10.43 7.83 24.80
C ARG A 264 -11.20 8.10 26.09
N GLN A 265 -10.98 7.31 27.12
CA GLN A 265 -11.62 7.48 28.43
C GLN A 265 -11.25 8.83 29.05
N ALA A 266 -9.96 9.18 29.09
CA ALA A 266 -9.51 10.47 29.61
C ALA A 266 -10.12 11.65 28.83
N GLY A 267 -10.15 11.55 27.49
CA GLY A 267 -10.77 12.56 26.65
C GLY A 267 -12.28 12.70 26.89
N GLN A 268 -13.01 11.58 27.03
CA GLN A 268 -14.42 11.60 27.38
C GLN A 268 -14.67 12.24 28.76
N THR A 269 -13.85 11.91 29.76
CA THR A 269 -13.97 12.52 31.10
C THR A 269 -13.77 14.03 31.03
N ILE A 270 -12.74 14.50 30.33
CA ILE A 270 -12.47 15.93 30.16
C ILE A 270 -13.62 16.63 29.43
N LEU A 271 -14.11 16.07 28.32
CA LEU A 271 -15.21 16.68 27.58
C LEU A 271 -16.52 16.68 28.38
N ASN A 272 -16.79 15.63 29.15
CA ASN A 272 -17.96 15.58 30.04
C ASN A 272 -17.86 16.63 31.15
N ASP A 273 -16.67 16.82 31.71
CA ASP A 273 -16.41 17.86 32.71
C ASP A 273 -16.60 19.26 32.13
N VAL A 274 -16.05 19.53 30.94
CA VAL A 274 -16.26 20.79 30.21
C VAL A 274 -17.75 21.00 29.89
N SER A 275 -18.47 19.95 29.52
CA SER A 275 -19.93 20.01 29.28
C SER A 275 -20.69 20.44 30.53
N ALA A 276 -20.34 19.86 31.68
CA ALA A 276 -20.95 20.20 32.96
C ALA A 276 -20.67 21.67 33.35
N HIS A 277 -19.42 22.12 33.21
CA HIS A 277 -19.05 23.51 33.48
C HIS A 277 -19.72 24.49 32.52
N LEU A 278 -19.87 24.14 31.24
CA LEU A 278 -20.55 24.98 30.27
C LEU A 278 -22.04 25.15 30.60
N ALA A 279 -22.69 24.09 31.10
CA ALA A 279 -24.07 24.13 31.58
C ALA A 279 -24.22 24.96 32.87
N GLU A 280 -23.22 24.91 33.77
CA GLU A 280 -23.19 25.74 34.98
C GLU A 280 -23.01 27.23 34.63
N MET A 281 -22.06 27.56 33.76
CA MET A 281 -21.86 28.94 33.30
C MET A 281 -23.08 29.53 32.58
N GLN A 282 -23.86 28.71 31.87
CA GLN A 282 -25.14 29.14 31.30
C GLN A 282 -26.15 29.47 32.40
N ARG A 283 -26.27 28.64 33.44
CA ARG A 283 -27.19 28.89 34.57
C ARG A 283 -26.84 30.17 35.33
N ASP A 284 -25.56 30.47 35.44
CA ASP A 284 -25.04 31.67 36.08
C ASP A 284 -25.19 32.93 35.21
N GLY A 285 -25.65 32.78 33.96
CA GLY A 285 -25.91 33.89 33.04
C GLY A 285 -24.65 34.49 32.41
N PHE A 286 -23.51 33.78 32.42
CA PHE A 286 -22.28 34.26 31.78
C PHE A 286 -22.37 34.28 30.25
N PHE A 287 -23.21 33.43 29.67
CA PHE A 287 -23.37 33.30 28.22
C PHE A 287 -24.81 33.60 27.78
N THR A 288 -24.94 34.18 26.58
CA THR A 288 -26.23 34.24 25.89
C THR A 288 -26.56 32.85 25.33
N GLU A 289 -27.85 32.50 25.24
CA GLU A 289 -28.33 31.22 24.68
C GLU A 289 -27.71 30.87 23.32
N GLU A 290 -27.49 31.86 22.46
CA GLU A 290 -26.85 31.66 21.15
C GLU A 290 -25.38 31.25 21.26
N GLN A 291 -24.62 31.88 22.17
CA GLN A 291 -23.21 31.57 22.42
C GLN A 291 -23.07 30.18 23.06
N HIS A 292 -23.95 29.86 24.02
CA HIS A 292 -23.99 28.55 24.64
C HIS A 292 -24.24 27.45 23.58
N ARG A 293 -25.20 27.66 22.68
CA ARG A 293 -25.53 26.70 21.62
C ARG A 293 -24.35 26.44 20.69
N GLU A 294 -23.61 27.47 20.29
CA GLU A 294 -22.44 27.32 19.41
C GLU A 294 -21.31 26.53 20.09
N LEU A 295 -20.97 26.90 21.34
CA LEU A 295 -19.98 26.18 22.15
C LEU A 295 -20.36 24.73 22.40
N TYR A 296 -21.64 24.47 22.69
CA TYR A 296 -22.15 23.12 22.92
C TYR A 296 -22.09 22.28 21.65
N GLN A 297 -22.36 22.88 20.48
CA GLN A 297 -22.24 22.19 19.19
C GLN A 297 -20.77 21.83 18.90
N MET A 298 -19.83 22.75 19.12
CA MET A 298 -18.40 22.45 18.98
C MET A 298 -17.96 21.32 19.91
N LEU A 299 -18.43 21.33 21.16
CA LEU A 299 -18.13 20.27 22.13
C LEU A 299 -18.67 18.92 21.67
N LYS A 300 -19.88 18.89 21.12
CA LYS A 300 -20.50 17.68 20.57
C LYS A 300 -19.69 17.12 19.40
N ASP A 301 -19.19 17.97 18.51
CA ASP A 301 -18.35 17.56 17.39
C ASP A 301 -17.02 16.95 17.88
N GLN A 302 -16.41 17.54 18.91
CA GLN A 302 -15.22 16.97 19.58
C GLN A 302 -15.53 15.62 20.23
N MET A 303 -16.69 15.48 20.88
CA MET A 303 -17.11 14.22 21.52
C MET A 303 -17.32 13.11 20.47
N MET A 304 -17.91 13.45 19.33
CA MET A 304 -18.01 12.52 18.20
C MET A 304 -16.64 12.13 17.62
N GLY A 305 -15.70 13.09 17.55
CA GLY A 305 -14.32 12.81 17.15
C GLY A 305 -13.63 11.76 18.02
N ILE A 306 -13.82 11.83 19.34
CA ILE A 306 -13.27 10.85 20.28
C ILE A 306 -13.90 9.45 20.11
N ILE A 307 -15.20 9.38 19.83
CA ILE A 307 -15.89 8.10 19.55
C ILE A 307 -15.33 7.47 18.26
N CYS A 308 -15.04 8.28 17.24
CA CYS A 308 -14.49 7.83 15.96
C CYS A 308 -12.96 7.58 15.97
N ALA A 309 -12.28 7.79 17.10
CA ALA A 309 -10.83 7.56 17.21
C ALA A 309 -10.43 6.10 16.86
N PRO A 310 -9.20 5.84 16.40
CA PRO A 310 -8.74 4.49 16.13
C PRO A 310 -8.71 3.62 17.40
N ASN A 311 -9.02 2.33 17.26
CA ASN A 311 -9.07 1.38 18.39
C ASN A 311 -7.69 0.91 18.88
N SER A 312 -6.63 1.24 18.14
CA SER A 312 -5.25 0.95 18.49
C SER A 312 -4.41 2.19 18.18
N LEU A 313 -3.62 2.62 19.15
CA LEU A 313 -2.61 3.66 18.99
C LEU A 313 -1.24 3.03 19.15
N PRO A 314 -0.23 3.42 18.37
CA PRO A 314 1.10 2.85 18.52
C PRO A 314 1.65 3.19 19.92
N ALA A 315 1.89 2.16 20.73
CA ALA A 315 2.44 2.31 22.09
C ALA A 315 3.89 2.82 22.11
N SER A 316 4.53 2.93 20.94
CA SER A 316 5.95 3.23 20.77
C SER A 316 6.20 4.67 20.31
N TYR A 317 5.55 5.67 20.92
CA TYR A 317 6.13 7.01 20.85
C TYR A 317 7.26 7.09 21.87
N LYS A 318 8.46 7.48 21.42
CA LYS A 318 9.52 7.88 22.35
C LYS A 318 8.93 8.95 23.28
N PRO A 319 9.00 8.83 24.61
CA PRO A 319 8.39 9.79 25.54
C PRO A 319 8.79 11.25 25.21
N ILE A 320 10.05 11.45 24.79
CA ILE A 320 10.57 12.72 24.27
C ILE A 320 9.77 13.28 23.08
N ALA A 321 9.32 12.44 22.15
CA ALA A 321 8.56 12.88 20.99
C ALA A 321 7.16 13.38 21.39
N VAL A 322 6.52 12.75 22.38
CA VAL A 322 5.23 13.19 22.93
C VAL A 322 5.40 14.51 23.69
N LEU A 323 6.45 14.62 24.51
CA LEU A 323 6.72 15.81 25.32
C LEU A 323 7.08 17.05 24.49
N ARG A 324 7.56 16.88 23.25
CA ARG A 324 7.80 17.99 22.31
C ARG A 324 6.53 18.60 21.75
N VAL A 325 5.42 17.86 21.71
CA VAL A 325 4.13 18.33 21.18
C VAL A 325 3.43 19.26 22.18
N ILE A 326 3.86 19.24 23.44
CA ILE A 326 3.21 19.96 24.54
C ILE A 326 3.79 21.39 24.64
N PRO A 327 3.03 22.45 24.29
CA PRO A 327 3.58 23.82 24.15
C PRO A 327 4.06 24.44 25.46
N TRP A 328 3.52 24.01 26.60
CA TRP A 328 3.79 24.58 27.91
C TRP A 328 5.02 23.98 28.62
N ILE A 329 5.56 22.86 28.11
CA ILE A 329 6.82 22.30 28.62
C ILE A 329 7.96 22.96 27.85
N GLY A 330 8.45 24.10 28.33
CA GLY A 330 9.42 24.94 27.61
C GLY A 330 10.89 24.50 27.68
N SER A 331 11.28 23.66 28.65
CA SER A 331 12.69 23.30 28.86
C SER A 331 13.00 21.85 28.48
N ASP A 332 14.04 21.67 27.67
CA ASP A 332 14.51 20.34 27.24
C ASP A 332 15.02 19.50 28.42
N SER A 333 15.51 20.14 29.50
CA SER A 333 15.92 19.46 30.73
C SER A 333 14.75 18.78 31.46
N VAL A 334 13.59 19.45 31.53
CA VAL A 334 12.37 18.85 32.12
C VAL A 334 11.83 17.75 31.22
N ARG A 335 11.91 17.92 29.89
CA ARG A 335 11.53 16.88 28.93
C ARG A 335 12.42 15.63 29.04
N GLN A 336 13.72 15.81 29.25
CA GLN A 336 14.66 14.71 29.45
C GLN A 336 14.43 13.99 30.77
N PHE A 337 14.16 14.73 31.85
CA PHE A 337 13.81 14.17 33.16
C PHE A 337 12.52 13.34 33.10
N LEU A 338 11.47 13.86 32.44
CA LEU A 338 10.19 13.17 32.27
C LEU A 338 10.24 12.00 31.28
N ALA A 339 11.25 11.96 30.41
CA ALA A 339 11.42 10.90 29.42
C ALA A 339 12.24 9.70 29.92
N VAL A 340 12.75 9.74 31.16
CA VAL A 340 13.38 8.57 31.78
C VAL A 340 12.32 7.48 31.93
N PRO A 341 12.48 6.31 31.28
CA PRO A 341 11.48 5.26 31.34
C PRO A 341 11.39 4.73 32.78
N SER A 342 10.17 4.70 33.33
CA SER A 342 9.80 4.10 34.61
C SER A 342 9.93 2.58 34.59
N THR A 343 11.13 2.09 34.29
CA THR A 343 11.55 0.67 34.41
C THR A 343 12.14 0.37 35.79
N LEU A 344 12.03 1.33 36.71
CA LEU A 344 12.36 1.20 38.12
C LEU A 344 11.09 1.46 38.94
N PHE A 345 10.08 0.60 38.84
CA PHE A 345 9.14 0.28 39.92
C PHE A 345 8.39 -1.02 39.60
#